data_AF-A0A920NFB7-F1
#
_entry.id   AF-A0A920NFB7-F1
#
_cell.length_a   1.000
_cell.length_b   1.000
_cell.length_c   1.000
_cell.angle_alpha   90.00
_cell.angle_beta   90.00
_cell.angle_gamma   90.00
#
_symmetry.space_group_name_H-M   'P 1'
#
loop_
_entity.id
_entity.type
_entity.pdbx_description
1 polymer ?
#
loop_
_entity_poly.entity_id
_entity_poly.type
_entity_poly.pdbx_seq_one_letter_code
_entity_poly.pdbx_strand_id
1 'polypeptide(L)'
;MAEDAKEAVGSMGDDTPLAVLSDRYRPLYHFFRQNFSQVTNPPIDSLRENKVMSLKTRFGNLGNILDFDKLTKDNIYVLENPILSNSQFQKFVSFFGKNSKTIDCTFTRIKLLKNL
;
A
#
# COMPACT_ATOMS: atom_id res chain seq x y z
N MET A 1 -7.10 8.08 -14.86
CA MET A 1 -6.42 6.79 -14.62
C MET A 1 -6.62 5.78 -15.74
N ALA A 2 -7.84 5.30 -16.04
CA ALA A 2 -8.01 4.19 -17.00
C ALA A 2 -7.74 4.59 -18.47
N GLU A 3 -8.15 5.79 -18.88
CA GLU A 3 -7.98 6.29 -20.24
C GLU A 3 -6.53 6.77 -20.47
N ASP A 4 -6.06 7.75 -19.68
CA ASP A 4 -4.76 8.39 -19.89
C ASP A 4 -3.58 7.77 -19.10
N ALA A 5 -3.82 6.72 -18.31
CA ALA A 5 -2.82 6.15 -17.38
C ALA A 5 -2.19 7.16 -16.38
N LYS A 6 -2.86 8.29 -16.15
CA LYS A 6 -2.40 9.39 -15.27
C LYS A 6 -3.43 9.74 -14.20
N GLU A 7 -2.93 10.25 -13.08
CA GLU A 7 -3.74 10.83 -12.02
C GLU A 7 -4.45 12.10 -12.48
N ALA A 8 -5.59 12.38 -11.85
CA ALA A 8 -6.36 13.57 -12.17
C ALA A 8 -5.60 14.81 -11.70
N VAL A 9 -5.48 15.80 -12.59
CA VAL A 9 -4.89 17.10 -12.28
C VAL A 9 -6.01 18.13 -12.10
N GLY A 10 -5.91 18.94 -11.05
CA GLY A 10 -6.83 20.03 -10.75
C GLY A 10 -6.09 21.30 -10.34
N SER A 11 -6.83 22.35 -10.00
CA SER A 11 -6.29 23.64 -9.54
C SER A 11 -7.06 24.15 -8.31
N MET A 12 -6.53 25.19 -7.67
CA MET A 12 -6.99 25.77 -6.39
C MET A 12 -6.73 24.88 -5.16
N GLY A 13 -6.92 25.47 -3.97
CA GLY A 13 -6.76 24.78 -2.68
C GLY A 13 -7.94 23.88 -2.33
N ASP A 14 -7.72 22.96 -1.37
CA ASP A 14 -8.80 22.18 -0.76
C ASP A 14 -9.48 23.00 0.35
N ASP A 15 -10.58 23.67 -0.01
CA ASP A 15 -11.42 24.43 0.92
C ASP A 15 -12.42 23.54 1.68
N THR A 16 -12.37 22.22 1.52
CA THR A 16 -13.29 21.34 2.26
C THR A 16 -12.87 21.20 3.73
N PRO A 17 -13.83 21.08 4.67
CA PRO A 17 -13.50 20.89 6.07
C PRO A 17 -12.59 19.67 6.28
N LEU A 18 -11.71 19.77 7.28
CA LEU A 18 -10.95 18.61 7.77
C LEU A 18 -11.90 17.45 8.04
N ALA A 19 -11.43 16.22 7.79
CA ALA A 19 -12.30 15.04 7.86
C ALA A 19 -13.05 14.89 9.21
N VAL A 20 -12.41 15.31 10.31
CA VAL A 20 -13.00 15.31 11.66
C VAL A 20 -14.10 16.34 11.86
N LEU A 21 -14.11 17.43 11.08
CA LEU A 21 -15.10 18.50 11.12
C LEU A 21 -16.16 18.35 10.01
N SER A 22 -16.11 17.27 9.23
CA SER A 22 -17.00 17.09 8.09
C SER A 22 -18.32 16.47 8.52
N ASP A 23 -19.44 17.10 8.15
CA ASP A 23 -20.79 16.53 8.34
C ASP A 23 -21.13 15.39 7.36
N ARG A 24 -20.19 15.05 6.46
CA ARG A 24 -20.35 14.00 5.46
C ARG A 24 -19.39 12.85 5.77
N TYR A 25 -19.80 11.63 5.43
CA TYR A 25 -18.92 10.47 5.54
C TYR A 25 -17.59 10.72 4.81
N ARG A 26 -16.48 10.58 5.54
CA ARG A 26 -15.12 10.61 4.99
C ARG A 26 -14.44 9.28 5.28
N PRO A 27 -13.84 8.62 4.29
CA PRO A 27 -13.15 7.36 4.51
C PRO A 27 -11.87 7.56 5.33
N LEU A 28 -11.41 6.48 5.98
CA LEU A 28 -10.30 6.50 6.95
C LEU A 28 -9.03 7.16 6.41
N TYR A 29 -8.71 6.99 5.12
CA TYR A 29 -7.51 7.56 4.53
C TYR A 29 -7.50 9.10 4.48
N HIS A 30 -8.65 9.79 4.63
CA HIS A 30 -8.68 11.26 4.72
C HIS A 30 -8.09 11.81 6.02
N PHE A 31 -7.93 10.97 7.04
CA PHE A 31 -7.33 11.35 8.31
C PHE A 31 -5.80 11.26 8.29
N PHE A 32 -5.23 10.54 7.32
CA PHE A 32 -3.79 10.41 7.14
C PHE A 32 -3.29 11.47 6.14
N ARG A 33 -2.38 12.33 6.59
CA ARG A 33 -1.69 13.30 5.71
C ARG A 33 -0.34 12.72 5.29
N GLN A 34 0.01 12.92 4.02
CA GLN A 34 1.30 12.50 3.50
C GLN A 34 2.40 13.39 4.09
N ASN A 35 3.43 12.76 4.67
CA ASN A 35 4.61 13.47 5.13
C ASN A 35 5.51 13.80 3.94
N PHE A 36 6.17 14.95 4.01
CA PHE A 36 7.18 15.36 3.04
C PHE A 36 8.40 15.91 3.76
N SER A 37 9.58 15.69 3.16
CA SER A 37 10.80 16.27 3.67
C SER A 37 10.93 17.74 3.28
N GLN A 38 11.63 18.48 4.12
CA GLN A 38 11.97 19.88 3.87
C GLN A 38 13.49 20.04 4.03
N VAL A 39 13.94 21.09 4.72
CA VAL A 39 15.35 21.49 4.87
C VAL A 39 16.30 20.33 5.19
N THR A 40 15.86 19.35 5.99
CA THR A 40 16.69 18.24 6.46
C THR A 40 17.16 17.30 5.36
N ASN A 41 16.37 17.11 4.30
CA ASN A 41 16.70 16.20 3.19
C ASN A 41 15.87 16.51 1.93
N PRO A 42 16.50 16.62 0.75
CA PRO A 42 15.80 16.99 -0.48
C PRO A 42 14.84 15.87 -0.96
N PRO A 43 13.66 16.21 -1.53
CA PRO A 43 12.81 15.24 -2.21
C PRO A 43 13.43 14.77 -3.53
N ILE A 44 13.11 13.54 -3.95
CA ILE A 44 13.57 12.93 -5.22
C ILE A 44 12.55 13.20 -6.33
N ASP A 45 13.02 13.49 -7.54
CA ASP A 45 12.18 13.63 -8.73
C ASP A 45 11.81 12.26 -9.32
N SER A 46 10.58 11.80 -9.09
CA SER A 46 10.12 10.48 -9.52
C SER A 46 9.97 10.31 -11.04
N LEU A 47 10.03 11.38 -11.83
CA LEU A 47 9.97 11.31 -13.30
C LEU A 47 11.36 11.32 -13.91
N ARG A 48 12.23 12.22 -13.46
CA ARG A 48 13.60 12.37 -13.98
C ARG A 48 14.59 11.38 -13.38
N GLU A 49 14.37 10.98 -12.13
CA GLU A 49 15.26 10.08 -11.36
C GLU A 49 14.60 8.71 -11.08
N ASN A 50 13.64 8.30 -11.90
CA ASN A 50 12.91 7.04 -11.69
C ASN A 50 13.82 5.79 -11.59
N LYS A 51 15.00 5.80 -12.21
CA LYS A 51 15.96 4.68 -12.22
C LYS A 51 16.55 4.36 -10.86
N VAL A 52 16.56 5.33 -9.93
CA VAL A 52 17.06 5.12 -8.56
C VAL A 52 15.94 4.75 -7.58
N MET A 53 14.69 4.76 -8.04
CA MET A 53 13.52 4.35 -7.25
C MET A 53 13.10 2.92 -7.60
N SER A 54 12.47 2.23 -6.65
CA SER A 54 11.95 0.87 -6.87
C SER A 54 10.69 0.60 -6.06
N LEU A 55 9.75 -0.13 -6.66
CA LEU A 55 8.53 -0.63 -6.01
C LEU A 55 8.61 -2.15 -5.75
N LYS A 56 9.79 -2.75 -5.88
CA LYS A 56 9.98 -4.18 -5.67
C LYS A 56 9.52 -4.59 -4.28
N THR A 57 8.54 -5.48 -4.25
CA THR A 57 7.92 -5.98 -3.01
C THR A 57 8.30 -7.44 -2.84
N ARG A 58 8.83 -7.80 -1.67
CA ARG A 58 9.30 -9.15 -1.37
C ARG A 58 8.43 -9.80 -0.30
N PHE A 59 8.20 -11.10 -0.44
CA PHE A 59 7.48 -11.93 0.53
C PHE A 59 8.39 -13.09 0.96
N GLY A 60 8.38 -13.43 2.26
CA GLY A 60 9.23 -14.48 2.81
C GLY A 60 10.69 -14.07 3.03
N ASN A 61 11.02 -12.79 2.94
CA ASN A 61 12.39 -12.26 3.00
C ASN A 61 12.85 -11.78 4.39
N LEU A 62 12.10 -12.07 5.46
CA LEU A 62 12.42 -11.67 6.83
C LEU A 62 13.25 -12.74 7.55
N GLY A 63 14.47 -12.96 7.06
CA GLY A 63 15.45 -13.87 7.66
C GLY A 63 16.44 -13.18 8.61
N ASN A 64 17.36 -13.96 9.21
CA ASN A 64 18.43 -13.42 10.04
C ASN A 64 19.49 -12.70 9.19
N ILE A 65 19.63 -11.38 9.34
CA ILE A 65 20.56 -10.54 8.57
C ILE A 65 22.04 -10.91 8.70
N LEU A 66 22.43 -11.68 9.73
CA LEU A 66 23.79 -12.15 9.96
C LEU A 66 24.09 -13.51 9.31
N ASP A 67 23.06 -14.22 8.84
CA ASP A 67 23.17 -15.56 8.23
C ASP A 67 23.23 -15.45 6.70
N PHE A 68 24.42 -15.17 6.17
CA PHE A 68 24.66 -14.95 4.74
C PHE A 68 24.45 -16.21 3.87
N ASP A 69 24.51 -17.40 4.46
CA ASP A 69 24.35 -18.66 3.74
C ASP A 69 22.88 -18.99 3.46
N LYS A 70 21.98 -18.58 4.36
CA LYS A 70 20.53 -18.84 4.26
C LYS A 70 19.70 -17.63 3.83
N LEU A 71 20.23 -16.41 3.88
CA LEU A 71 19.48 -15.19 3.55
C LEU A 71 18.92 -15.18 2.11
N THR A 72 19.57 -15.89 1.19
CA THR A 72 19.41 -15.70 -0.26
C THR A 72 18.71 -16.85 -0.98
N LYS A 73 18.51 -18.00 -0.34
CA LYS A 73 18.32 -19.25 -1.09
C LYS A 73 16.89 -19.80 -1.15
N ASP A 74 16.06 -19.64 -0.12
CA ASP A 74 14.79 -20.38 -0.09
C ASP A 74 13.56 -19.47 0.07
N ASN A 75 12.59 -19.65 -0.82
CA ASN A 75 11.19 -19.20 -0.71
C ASN A 75 10.91 -17.68 -0.70
N ILE A 76 11.78 -16.85 -1.26
CA ILE A 76 11.48 -15.42 -1.45
C ILE A 76 10.70 -15.23 -2.75
N TYR A 77 9.47 -14.72 -2.66
CA TYR A 77 8.69 -14.30 -3.82
C TYR A 77 8.85 -12.79 -4.03
N VAL A 78 9.16 -12.37 -5.26
CA VAL A 78 9.41 -10.96 -5.60
C VAL A 78 8.40 -10.48 -6.62
N LEU A 79 7.70 -9.40 -6.28
CA LEU A 79 6.86 -8.61 -7.19
C LEU A 79 7.61 -7.35 -7.62
N GLU A 80 7.38 -6.92 -8.85
CA GLU A 80 7.90 -5.63 -9.35
C GLU A 80 7.14 -4.42 -8.80
N ASN A 81 5.89 -4.61 -8.37
CA ASN A 81 5.03 -3.56 -7.82
C ASN A 81 4.08 -4.17 -6.75
N PRO A 82 3.75 -3.47 -5.65
CA PRO A 82 2.75 -3.93 -4.68
C PRO A 82 1.32 -4.03 -5.22
N ILE A 83 1.02 -3.48 -6.40
CA ILE A 83 -0.31 -3.49 -7.01
C ILE A 83 -0.49 -4.74 -7.87
N LEU A 84 -1.57 -5.48 -7.64
CA LEU A 84 -1.92 -6.69 -8.38
C LEU A 84 -3.28 -6.54 -9.05
N SER A 85 -3.38 -6.96 -10.31
CA SER A 85 -4.66 -7.20 -10.96
C SER A 85 -5.32 -8.47 -10.41
N ASN A 86 -6.62 -8.65 -10.63
CA ASN A 86 -7.34 -9.84 -10.16
C ASN A 86 -6.71 -11.15 -10.65
N SER A 87 -6.24 -11.20 -11.90
CA SER A 87 -5.59 -12.39 -12.46
C SER A 87 -4.20 -12.63 -11.86
N GLN A 88 -3.44 -11.56 -11.58
CA GLN A 88 -2.16 -11.66 -10.88
C GLN A 88 -2.35 -12.11 -9.43
N PHE A 89 -3.37 -11.60 -8.74
CA PHE A 89 -3.69 -11.97 -7.37
C PHE A 89 -4.08 -13.45 -7.24
N GLN A 90 -4.87 -14.00 -8.17
CA GLN A 90 -5.18 -15.43 -8.20
C GLN A 90 -3.92 -16.29 -8.33
N LYS A 91 -3.01 -15.90 -9.24
CA LYS A 91 -1.70 -16.59 -9.39
C LYS A 91 -0.87 -16.47 -8.12
N PHE A 92 -0.82 -15.29 -7.52
CA PHE A 92 -0.13 -15.02 -6.26
C PHE A 92 -0.63 -15.93 -5.14
N VAL A 93 -1.94 -16.02 -4.92
CA VAL A 93 -2.52 -16.92 -3.91
C VAL A 93 -2.22 -18.39 -4.23
N SER A 94 -2.30 -18.80 -5.50
CA SER A 94 -1.98 -20.17 -5.92
C SER A 94 -0.52 -20.56 -5.66
N PHE A 95 0.41 -19.61 -5.80
CA PHE A 95 1.83 -19.82 -5.50
C PHE A 95 2.06 -20.13 -4.02
N PHE A 96 1.42 -19.38 -3.12
CA PHE A 96 1.54 -19.65 -1.68
C PHE A 96 0.72 -20.85 -1.22
N GLY A 97 -0.36 -21.19 -1.92
CA GLY A 97 -1.17 -22.38 -1.66
C GLY A 97 -1.55 -22.51 -0.19
N LYS A 98 -1.06 -23.57 0.47
CA LYS A 98 -1.31 -23.86 1.89
C LYS A 98 -0.67 -22.86 2.86
N ASN A 99 0.32 -22.09 2.40
CA ASN A 99 1.00 -21.06 3.18
C ASN A 99 0.26 -19.70 3.13
N SER A 100 -1.01 -19.68 2.72
CA SER A 100 -1.87 -18.50 2.74
C SER A 100 -3.09 -18.73 3.63
N LYS A 101 -3.59 -17.66 4.27
CA LYS A 101 -4.81 -17.72 5.09
C LYS A 101 -5.65 -16.48 4.83
N THR A 102 -6.91 -16.70 4.49
CA THR A 102 -7.90 -15.62 4.34
C THR A 102 -8.49 -15.27 5.70
N ILE A 103 -8.44 -13.99 6.04
CA ILE A 103 -9.04 -13.46 7.27
C ILE A 103 -10.23 -12.61 6.86
N ASP A 104 -11.39 -12.87 7.46
CA ASP A 104 -12.58 -12.05 7.27
C ASP A 104 -12.43 -10.74 8.05
N CYS A 105 -12.32 -9.63 7.33
CA CYS A 105 -12.23 -8.28 7.90
C CYS A 105 -13.61 -7.59 8.04
N THR A 106 -14.71 -8.33 7.90
CA THR A 106 -16.07 -7.81 8.06
C THR A 106 -16.56 -7.93 9.51
N PHE A 107 -17.63 -7.20 9.84
CA PHE A 107 -18.29 -7.28 11.13
C PHE A 107 -19.81 -7.19 10.97
N THR A 108 -20.54 -7.90 11.82
CA THR A 108 -22.00 -7.82 11.85
C THR A 108 -22.46 -6.54 12.55
N ARG A 109 -23.36 -5.78 11.91
CA ARG A 109 -23.91 -4.52 12.44
C ARG A 109 -24.52 -4.62 13.85
N ILE A 110 -25.14 -5.76 14.18
CA ILE A 110 -25.86 -5.99 15.46
C ILE A 110 -24.91 -6.04 16.67
N LYS A 111 -23.66 -6.50 16.49
CA LYS A 111 -22.69 -6.61 17.59
C LYS A 111 -22.15 -5.25 18.05
N LEU A 112 -22.20 -4.24 17.19
CA LEU A 112 -21.55 -2.94 17.42
C LEU A 112 -22.39 -2.01 18.32
N LEU A 113 -23.72 -2.12 18.25
CA LEU A 113 -24.66 -1.32 19.05
C LEU A 113 -24.83 -1.79 20.50
N LYS A 114 -24.25 -2.94 20.88
CA LYS A 114 -24.30 -3.44 22.27
C LYS A 114 -23.13 -2.96 23.13
N ASN A 115 -22.09 -2.42 22.51
CA ASN A 115 -20.84 -1.99 23.16
C ASN A 115 -20.59 -0.47 23.02
N LEU A 116 -21.58 0.27 22.52
CA LEU A 116 -21.67 1.73 22.54
C LEU A 116 -22.86 2.10 23.42
#